data_AF-A0AAV0AF48-F1
#
_entry.id   AF-A0AAV0AF48-F1
#
_cell.length_a   1.000
_cell.length_b   1.000
_cell.length_c   1.000
_cell.angle_alpha   90.00
_cell.angle_beta   90.00
_cell.angle_gamma   90.00
#
_symmetry.space_group_name_H-M   'P 1'
#
loop_
_entity.id
_entity.type
_entity.pdbx_description
1 polymer ?
#
loop_
_entity_poly.entity_id
_entity_poly.type
_entity_poly.pdbx_seq_one_letter_code
_entity_poly.pdbx_strand_id
1 'polypeptide(L)' 'GKIVDMVIRDPFLYNLLFQSQASLNGTSCCTRYLVLNDETNHTVDDPQKIANPVCSASQRATKSVGIATPTYYANLV' A
#
# COMPACT_ATOMS: atom_id res chain seq x y z
N GLY A 1 4.77 3.04 8.34
CA GLY A 1 5.24 2.36 7.11
C GLY A 1 6.37 3.15 6.48
N LYS A 2 7.20 2.50 5.66
CA LYS A 2 8.24 3.16 4.86
C LYS A 2 7.72 3.33 3.43
N ILE A 3 7.88 4.53 2.88
CA ILE A 3 7.38 4.89 1.56
C ILE A 3 8.59 5.17 0.67
N VAL A 4 8.58 4.63 -0.54
CA VAL A 4 9.63 4.88 -1.54
C VAL A 4 8.96 5.37 -2.81
N ASP A 5 9.09 6.68 -3.06
CA ASP A 5 8.36 7.38 -4.13
C ASP A 5 9.30 8.00 -5.19
N MET A 6 10.61 8.10 -4.95
CA MET A 6 11.51 8.86 -5.86
C MET A 6 12.44 8.03 -6.75
N VAL A 7 12.71 6.75 -6.42
CA VAL A 7 13.80 6.00 -7.08
C VAL A 7 13.29 4.96 -8.10
N ILE A 8 12.06 4.47 -7.94
CA ILE A 8 11.51 3.35 -8.73
C ILE A 8 10.07 3.68 -9.12
N ARG A 9 9.88 4.75 -9.90
CA ARG A 9 8.57 5.07 -10.49
C ARG A 9 8.58 4.85 -11.98
N ASP A 10 7.43 4.44 -12.50
CA ASP A 10 7.18 4.45 -13.93
C ASP A 10 6.85 5.89 -14.36
N PRO A 11 7.41 6.40 -15.48
CA PRO A 11 7.17 7.77 -15.92
C PRO A 11 5.77 8.01 -16.50
N PHE A 12 5.05 6.95 -16.91
CA PHE A 12 3.70 7.05 -17.49
C PHE A 12 2.62 6.63 -16.50
N LEU A 13 2.93 5.68 -15.63
CA LEU A 13 2.00 5.09 -14.69
C LEU A 13 2.27 5.59 -13.27
N TYR A 14 1.24 6.09 -12.62
CA TYR A 14 1.34 6.54 -11.25
C TYR A 14 1.38 5.34 -10.29
N ASN A 15 2.58 4.97 -9.87
CA ASN A 15 2.86 3.84 -8.99
C ASN A 15 3.67 4.24 -7.76
N LEU A 16 3.43 3.54 -6.66
CA LEU A 16 4.12 3.74 -5.39
C LEU A 16 4.48 2.41 -4.74
N LEU A 17 5.65 2.36 -4.11
CA LEU A 17 6.08 1.23 -3.30
C LEU A 17 5.92 1.61 -1.82
N PHE A 18 5.04 0.89 -1.13
CA PHE A 18 4.74 1.12 0.27
C PHE A 18 4.94 -0.14 1.08
N GLN A 19 5.66 -0.02 2.19
CA GLN A 19 5.78 -1.04 3.20
C GLN A 19 4.95 -0.65 4.43
N SER A 20 3.81 -1.30 4.60
CA SER A 20 2.89 -1.12 5.72
C SER A 20 3.29 -1.91 6.97
N GLN A 21 3.79 -3.13 6.81
CA GLN A 21 4.10 -4.07 7.89
C GLN A 21 5.60 -4.16 8.19
N ALA A 22 5.93 -4.34 9.47
CA ALA A 22 7.27 -4.75 9.87
C ALA A 22 7.44 -6.25 9.61
N SER A 23 8.54 -6.64 8.97
CA SER A 23 8.86 -8.07 8.82
C SER A 23 9.23 -8.65 10.18
N LEU A 24 8.56 -9.74 10.55
CA LEU A 24 8.92 -10.50 11.74
C LEU A 24 10.16 -11.37 11.52
N ASN A 25 10.36 -11.88 10.30
CA ASN A 25 11.53 -12.66 9.94
C ASN A 25 11.90 -12.45 8.46
N GLY A 26 13.18 -12.25 8.16
CA GLY A 26 13.68 -12.00 6.80
C GLY A 26 13.41 -10.59 6.26
N THR A 27 13.69 -10.40 4.98
CA THR A 27 13.57 -9.10 4.28
C THR A 27 12.12 -8.72 4.05
N SER A 28 11.81 -7.43 4.19
CA SER A 28 10.46 -6.94 3.97
C SER A 28 10.08 -6.87 2.50
N CYS A 29 8.99 -7.55 2.15
CA CYS A 29 8.37 -7.41 0.85
C CYS A 29 7.53 -6.12 0.83
N CYS A 30 7.93 -5.16 0.01
CA CYS A 30 7.17 -3.94 -0.24
C CYS A 30 6.01 -4.24 -1.19
N THR A 31 4.87 -3.58 -0.97
CA THR A 31 3.71 -3.71 -1.83
C THR A 31 3.71 -2.58 -2.85
N ARG A 32 3.55 -2.94 -4.13
CA ARG A 32 3.41 -1.98 -5.23
C ARG A 32 1.93 -1.66 -5.42
N TYR A 33 1.57 -0.40 -5.24
CA TYR A 33 0.26 0.10 -5.62
C TYR A 33 0.37 0.84 -6.94
N LEU A 34 -0.60 0.60 -7.82
CA LEU A 34 -0.72 1.23 -9.12
C LEU A 34 -2.09 1.90 -9.16
N VAL A 35 -2.12 3.20 -9.42
CA VAL A 35 -3.37 3.92 -9.64
C VAL A 35 -3.69 3.82 -11.13
N LEU A 36 -4.77 3.11 -11.44
CA LEU A 36 -5.21 2.89 -12.82
C LEU A 36 -6.14 4.01 -13.32
N ASN A 37 -7.00 4.50 -12.43
CA ASN A 37 -7.95 5.56 -12.71
C ASN A 37 -8.03 6.47 -11.49
N ASP A 38 -7.98 7.77 -11.73
CA ASP A 38 -8.16 8.78 -10.69
C ASP A 38 -9.09 9.89 -11.21
N GLU A 39 -10.29 9.95 -10.63
CA GLU A 39 -11.31 10.97 -10.94
C GLU A 39 -11.29 12.12 -9.92
N THR A 40 -10.59 11.94 -8.81
CA THR A 40 -10.59 12.87 -7.66
C THR A 40 -9.39 13.83 -7.68
N ASN A 41 -8.54 13.76 -8.71
CA ASN A 41 -7.31 14.53 -8.86
C ASN A 41 -6.45 14.48 -7.58
N HIS A 42 -6.12 13.27 -7.13
CA HIS A 42 -5.32 13.07 -5.94
C HIS A 42 -3.89 13.59 -6.14
N THR A 43 -3.39 14.30 -5.13
CA THR A 43 -1.98 14.69 -5.07
C THR A 43 -1.13 13.45 -4.76
N VAL A 44 0.16 13.52 -5.10
CA VAL A 44 1.12 12.41 -4.93
C VAL A 44 1.19 11.84 -3.49
N ASP A 45 0.80 12.62 -2.49
CA ASP A 45 0.82 12.25 -1.08
C ASP A 45 -0.49 11.59 -0.59
N ASP A 46 -1.61 11.83 -1.28
CA ASP A 46 -2.92 11.33 -0.90
C ASP A 46 -3.05 9.80 -0.92
N PRO A 47 -2.57 9.05 -1.93
CA PRO A 47 -2.68 7.60 -1.90
C PRO A 47 -1.87 6.99 -0.75
N GLN A 48 -0.81 7.66 -0.29
CA GLN A 48 -0.03 7.22 0.86
C GLN A 48 -0.82 7.40 2.16
N LYS A 49 -1.50 8.55 2.30
CA LYS A 49 -2.42 8.83 3.41
C LYS A 49 -3.61 7.89 3.47
N ILE A 50 -4.09 7.41 2.32
CA ILE A 50 -5.21 6.45 2.25
C ILE A 50 -4.71 5.02 2.51
N ALA A 51 -3.59 4.62 1.89
CA ALA A 51 -3.08 3.26 1.99
C ALA A 51 -2.70 2.87 3.43
N ASN A 52 -2.09 3.79 4.20
CA ASN A 52 -1.64 3.50 5.57
C ASN A 52 -2.80 3.07 6.51
N PRO A 53 -3.88 3.84 6.69
CA PRO A 53 -5.02 3.45 7.54
C PRO A 53 -5.76 2.22 7.00
N VAL A 54 -5.94 2.11 5.68
CA VAL A 54 -6.59 0.95 5.05
C VAL A 54 -5.85 -0.35 5.39
N CYS A 55 -4.51 -0.31 5.43
CA CYS A 55 -3.68 -1.47 5.74
C CYS A 55 -3.67 -1.87 7.23
N SER A 56 -4.02 -0.94 8.11
CA SER A 56 -4.18 -1.17 9.56
C SER A 56 -5.61 -1.54 9.97
N ALA A 57 -6.60 -1.44 9.07
CA ALA A 57 -8.02 -1.67 9.37
C ALA A 57 -8.44 -3.15 9.43
N SER A 58 -7.50 -4.11 9.40
CA SER A 58 -7.81 -5.54 9.45
C SER A 58 -8.34 -5.95 10.83
N GLN A 59 -9.54 -6.53 10.88
CA GLN A 59 -10.13 -6.99 12.13
C GLN A 59 -9.53 -8.31 12.64
N ARG A 60 -8.87 -9.07 11.76
CA ARG A 60 -8.32 -10.39 12.10
C ARG A 60 -6.94 -10.31 12.76
N ALA A 61 -6.22 -9.20 12.56
CA ALA A 61 -4.87 -9.04 13.09
C ALA A 61 -4.67 -7.63 13.63
N THR A 62 -4.10 -7.52 14.84
CA THR A 62 -3.73 -6.24 15.47
C THR A 62 -2.46 -5.61 14.89
N LYS A 63 -1.90 -6.22 13.83
CA LYS A 63 -0.73 -5.73 13.09
C LYS A 63 -1.17 -5.22 11.72
N SER A 64 -0.45 -4.25 11.18
CA SER A 64 -0.63 -3.87 9.78
C SER A 64 -0.34 -5.06 8.87
N VAL A 65 -1.21 -5.26 7.90
CA VAL A 65 -1.05 -6.30 6.86
C VAL A 65 -0.13 -5.76 5.77
N GLY A 66 0.50 -6.58 4.93
CA GLY A 66 1.31 -6.10 3.79
C GLY A 66 0.49 -5.55 2.64
N ILE A 67 -0.73 -6.04 2.47
CA ILE A 67 -1.65 -5.67 1.39
C ILE A 67 -2.87 -4.96 1.98
N ALA A 68 -3.56 -4.16 1.18
CA ALA A 68 -4.79 -3.50 1.60
C ALA A 68 -5.80 -4.53 2.16
N THR A 69 -6.37 -4.21 3.32
CA THR A 69 -7.38 -5.04 4.01
C THR A 69 -8.51 -5.54 3.09
N PRO A 70 -9.13 -4.72 2.22
CA PRO A 70 -10.17 -5.23 1.30
C PRO A 70 -9.64 -6.28 0.32
N THR A 71 -8.45 -6.09 -0.24
CA THR A 71 -7.81 -7.07 -1.13
C THR A 71 -7.48 -8.36 -0.39
N TYR A 72 -7.04 -8.24 0.87
CA TYR A 72 -6.79 -9.39 1.73
C TYR A 72 -8.07 -10.19 1.98
N TYR A 73 -9.20 -9.53 2.24
CA TYR A 73 -10.49 -10.21 2.39
C TYR A 73 -10.99 -10.83 1.07
N ALA A 74 -10.84 -10.13 -0.06
CA ALA A 74 -11.21 -10.65 -1.37
C ALA A 74 -10.44 -11.93 -1.74
N ASN A 75 -9.21 -12.08 -1.26
CA ASN A 75 -8.42 -13.30 -1.45
C ASN A 75 -8.81 -14.45 -0.50
N LEU A 76 -9.49 -14.15 0.61
CA LEU A 76 -9.92 -15.17 1.58
C LEU A 76 -11.27 -15.79 1.24
N VAL A 77 -12.07 -15.13 0.41
CA VAL A 77 -13.37 -15.61 -0.09
C VAL A 77 -13.14 -16.43 -1.35
#